data_AF-A0ABD4TQ01-F1
#
_entry.id   AF-A0ABD4TQ01-F1
#
_cell.length_a   1.000
_cell.length_b   1.000
_cell.length_c   1.000
_cell.angle_alpha   90.00
_cell.angle_beta   90.00
_cell.angle_gamma   90.00
#
_symmetry.space_group_name_H-M   'P 1'
#
loop_
_entity.id
_entity.type
_entity.pdbx_description
1 polymer ?
#
loop_
_entity_poly.entity_id
_entity_poly.type
_entity_poly.pdbx_seq_one_letter_code
_entity_poly.pdbx_strand_id
1 'polypeptide(L)'
;MSNILDVGQYVTELIPGVDKMKLYKICFFSQGWHLAWTGLPLFEEELQAWAKGPVPYDLRRSTENVARGWEVPHVPGGNSSALSPFARATIESVVNFYGSLTSAELSDMSHGRAWQEARSNAVRGTHCSSALSMTTMREEFTELLQSGHSVPDSPSLPDVDHLPSFDHLLATAHEVEAEWHNTLSLLADR
;
A
#
# COMPACT_ATOMS: atom_id res chain seq x y z
N MET A 1 10.25 6.82 3.42
CA MET A 1 8.92 6.49 2.85
C MET A 1 8.81 7.16 1.49
N SER A 2 8.12 6.53 0.56
CA SER A 2 7.91 7.08 -0.79
C SER A 2 6.74 8.08 -0.77
N ASN A 3 6.62 8.90 -1.82
CA ASN A 3 5.41 9.69 -2.04
C ASN A 3 4.51 9.00 -3.07
N ILE A 4 3.21 9.25 -3.03
CA ILE A 4 2.24 8.59 -3.92
C ILE A 4 2.43 8.93 -5.41
N LEU A 5 2.99 10.10 -5.72
CA LEU A 5 3.23 10.53 -7.10
C LEU A 5 4.39 9.74 -7.74
N ASP A 6 5.45 9.44 -6.98
CA ASP A 6 6.58 8.60 -7.40
C ASP A 6 6.11 7.17 -7.65
N VAL A 7 5.29 6.64 -6.73
CA VAL A 7 4.66 5.31 -6.87
C VAL A 7 3.79 5.27 -8.11
N GLY A 8 2.91 6.27 -8.28
CA GLY A 8 2.04 6.37 -9.46
C GLY A 8 2.83 6.50 -10.76
N GLN A 9 3.89 7.31 -10.77
CA GLN A 9 4.77 7.47 -11.92
C GLN A 9 5.40 6.12 -12.30
N TYR A 10 5.88 5.37 -11.33
CA TYR A 10 6.45 4.06 -11.60
C TYR A 10 5.43 3.06 -12.15
N VAL A 11 4.18 3.10 -11.67
CA VAL A 11 3.10 2.28 -12.25
C VAL A 11 2.83 2.64 -13.71
N THR A 12 2.87 3.92 -14.09
CA THR A 12 2.70 4.33 -15.50
C THR A 12 3.84 3.85 -16.40
N GLU A 13 5.04 3.67 -15.85
CA GLU A 13 6.20 3.12 -16.56
C GLU A 13 6.09 1.60 -16.74
N LEU A 14 5.59 0.89 -15.72
CA LEU A 14 5.37 -0.57 -15.77
C LEU A 14 4.16 -0.97 -16.61
N ILE A 15 3.12 -0.12 -16.66
CA ILE A 15 1.90 -0.36 -17.44
C ILE A 15 1.67 0.85 -18.37
N PRO A 16 2.33 0.89 -19.54
CA PRO A 16 2.13 1.95 -20.51
C PRO A 16 0.65 2.04 -20.92
N GLY A 17 0.08 3.24 -20.86
CA GLY A 17 -1.32 3.47 -21.19
C GLY A 17 -2.31 3.00 -20.11
N VAL A 18 -1.86 2.85 -18.86
CA VAL A 18 -2.73 2.50 -17.72
C VAL A 18 -3.89 3.49 -17.58
N ASP A 19 -5.09 2.96 -17.35
CA ASP A 19 -6.25 3.80 -17.09
C ASP A 19 -6.26 4.30 -15.64
N LYS A 20 -6.94 5.43 -15.39
CA LYS A 20 -7.07 6.07 -14.07
C LYS A 20 -7.45 5.07 -12.98
N MET A 21 -8.45 4.22 -13.19
CA MET A 21 -8.93 3.32 -12.14
C MET A 21 -7.90 2.22 -11.85
N LYS A 22 -7.33 1.60 -12.89
CA LYS A 22 -6.27 0.59 -12.68
C LYS A 22 -5.08 1.19 -11.96
N LEU A 23 -4.62 2.38 -12.36
CA LEU A 23 -3.54 3.10 -11.67
C LEU A 23 -3.83 3.24 -10.17
N TYR A 24 -5.01 3.74 -9.81
CA TYR A 24 -5.39 3.94 -8.41
C TYR A 24 -5.46 2.63 -7.63
N LYS A 25 -5.95 1.56 -8.26
CA LYS A 25 -6.08 0.24 -7.60
C LYS A 25 -4.72 -0.43 -7.41
N ILE A 26 -3.82 -0.35 -8.39
CA ILE A 26 -2.45 -0.85 -8.25
C ILE A 26 -1.71 -0.10 -7.13
N CYS A 27 -1.87 1.22 -7.01
CA CYS A 27 -1.30 1.97 -5.88
C CYS A 27 -1.89 1.54 -4.53
N PHE A 28 -3.22 1.32 -4.45
CA PHE A 28 -3.88 0.80 -3.25
C PHE A 28 -3.36 -0.60 -2.85
N PHE A 29 -3.31 -1.55 -3.78
CA PHE A 29 -2.78 -2.88 -3.51
C PHE A 29 -1.29 -2.84 -3.13
N SER A 30 -0.50 -1.95 -3.76
CA SER A 30 0.90 -1.72 -3.38
C SER A 30 1.03 -1.26 -1.91
N GLN A 31 0.17 -0.34 -1.45
CA GLN A 31 0.15 0.08 -0.05
C GLN A 31 -0.18 -1.09 0.88
N GLY A 32 -1.25 -1.84 0.58
CA GLY A 32 -1.71 -2.95 1.42
C GLY A 32 -0.68 -4.07 1.54
N TRP A 33 -0.07 -4.48 0.43
CA TRP A 33 0.96 -5.51 0.44
C TRP A 33 2.24 -5.06 1.13
N HIS A 34 2.68 -3.82 0.91
CA HIS A 34 3.83 -3.27 1.62
C HIS A 34 3.60 -3.22 3.14
N LEU A 35 2.41 -2.81 3.57
CA LEU A 35 2.00 -2.84 4.99
C LEU A 35 2.02 -4.26 5.56
N ALA A 36 1.50 -5.24 4.83
CA ALA A 36 1.47 -6.62 5.30
C ALA A 36 2.87 -7.25 5.40
N TRP A 37 3.78 -6.94 4.47
CA TRP A 37 5.14 -7.49 4.48
C TRP A 37 6.08 -6.80 5.45
N THR A 38 5.95 -5.49 5.64
CA THR A 38 6.93 -4.69 6.40
C THR A 38 6.39 -4.09 7.68
N GLY A 39 5.06 -4.04 7.84
CA GLY A 39 4.41 -3.26 8.89
C GLY A 39 4.46 -1.74 8.69
N LEU A 40 5.12 -1.25 7.64
CA LEU A 40 5.33 0.16 7.34
C LEU A 40 4.53 0.59 6.09
N PRO A 41 4.11 1.86 6.00
CA PRO A 41 3.44 2.38 4.82
C PRO A 41 4.42 2.56 3.65
N LEU A 42 3.98 2.26 2.43
CA LEU A 42 4.75 2.56 1.23
C LEU A 42 4.80 4.08 1.00
N PHE A 43 3.65 4.73 1.20
CA PHE A 43 3.46 6.18 1.15
C PHE A 43 2.48 6.64 2.24
N GLU A 44 2.52 7.93 2.61
CA GLU A 44 1.73 8.50 3.71
C GLU A 44 0.42 9.16 3.25
N GLU A 45 0.32 9.52 1.97
CA GLU A 45 -0.84 10.22 1.43
C GLU A 45 -2.12 9.38 1.53
N GLU A 46 -3.25 10.08 1.74
CA GLU A 46 -4.50 9.41 2.03
C GLU A 46 -5.09 8.64 0.84
N LEU A 47 -5.62 7.47 1.17
CA LEU A 47 -6.51 6.71 0.31
C LEU A 47 -7.95 7.00 0.76
N GLN A 48 -8.80 7.50 -0.13
CA GLN A 48 -10.18 7.82 0.18
C GLN A 48 -11.15 6.73 -0.30
N ALA A 49 -12.22 6.49 0.46
CA ALA A 49 -13.15 5.38 0.23
C ALA A 49 -14.26 5.67 -0.82
N TRP A 50 -13.86 5.99 -2.05
CA TRP A 50 -14.77 6.39 -3.12
C TRP A 50 -15.70 5.26 -3.56
N ALA A 51 -16.77 5.59 -4.30
CA ALA A 51 -17.80 4.63 -4.71
C ALA A 51 -17.27 3.43 -5.52
N LYS A 52 -16.20 3.63 -6.30
CA LYS A 52 -15.53 2.58 -7.10
C LYS A 52 -14.22 2.12 -6.44
N GLY A 53 -14.24 1.99 -5.12
CA GLY A 53 -13.08 1.54 -4.34
C GLY A 53 -12.14 2.66 -3.91
N PRO A 54 -11.04 2.31 -3.22
CA PRO A 54 -10.06 3.26 -2.69
C PRO A 54 -9.41 4.09 -3.79
N VAL A 55 -9.20 5.38 -3.54
CA VAL A 55 -8.56 6.32 -4.47
C VAL A 55 -7.49 7.13 -3.74
N PRO A 56 -6.23 7.12 -4.22
CA PRO A 56 -5.19 8.03 -3.72
C PRO A 56 -5.51 9.46 -4.19
N TYR A 57 -5.96 10.30 -3.26
CA TYR A 57 -6.55 11.61 -3.61
C TYR A 57 -5.56 12.54 -4.32
N ASP A 58 -4.33 12.64 -3.79
CA ASP A 58 -3.31 13.51 -4.37
C ASP A 58 -2.85 13.07 -5.76
N LEU A 59 -2.73 11.75 -5.99
CA LEU A 59 -2.43 11.20 -7.31
C LEU A 59 -3.53 11.48 -8.32
N ARG A 60 -4.79 11.30 -7.92
CA ARG A 60 -5.94 11.66 -8.76
C ARG A 60 -5.87 13.14 -9.13
N ARG A 61 -5.70 14.03 -8.14
CA ARG A 61 -5.64 15.47 -8.36
C ARG A 61 -4.51 15.85 -9.32
N SER A 62 -3.33 15.24 -9.18
CA SER A 62 -2.17 15.51 -10.05
C SER A 62 -2.38 15.03 -11.49
N THR A 63 -3.06 13.90 -11.67
CA THR A 63 -3.20 13.25 -12.99
C THR A 63 -4.41 13.74 -13.80
N GLU A 64 -5.38 14.42 -13.19
CA GLU A 64 -6.64 14.83 -13.84
C GLU A 64 -6.40 15.67 -15.11
N ASN A 65 -5.44 16.60 -15.07
CA ASN A 65 -5.16 17.54 -16.17
C ASN A 65 -4.32 16.95 -17.31
N VAL A 66 -3.61 15.85 -17.07
CA VAL A 66 -2.74 15.22 -18.08
C VAL A 66 -3.35 13.96 -18.69
N ALA A 67 -4.45 13.47 -18.12
CA ALA A 67 -5.12 12.29 -18.62
C ALA A 67 -5.70 12.50 -20.03
N ARG A 68 -5.55 11.49 -20.87
CA ARG A 68 -6.09 11.45 -22.24
C ARG A 68 -7.30 10.51 -22.25
N GLY A 69 -8.47 11.08 -21.96
CA GLY A 69 -9.65 10.27 -21.65
C GLY A 69 -9.46 9.53 -20.33
N TRP A 70 -9.41 8.21 -20.38
CA TRP A 70 -9.16 7.37 -19.20
C TRP A 70 -7.67 7.06 -18.99
N GLU A 71 -6.84 7.23 -20.00
CA GLU A 71 -5.40 6.91 -19.93
C GLU A 71 -4.62 7.98 -19.15
N VAL A 72 -3.68 7.55 -18.31
CA VAL A 72 -2.73 8.42 -17.61
C VAL A 72 -1.33 8.18 -18.17
N PRO A 73 -0.80 9.09 -19.02
CA PRO A 73 0.48 8.86 -19.69
C PRO A 73 1.70 9.06 -18.77
N HIS A 74 1.57 9.89 -17.73
CA HIS A 74 2.59 10.14 -16.70
C HIS A 74 1.92 10.81 -15.49
N VAL A 75 2.65 10.90 -14.39
CA VAL A 75 2.22 11.57 -13.16
C VAL A 75 3.02 12.86 -12.96
N PRO A 76 2.39 14.04 -13.06
CA PRO A 76 3.05 15.31 -12.81
C PRO A 76 3.63 15.37 -11.39
N GLY A 77 4.90 15.78 -11.30
CA GLY A 77 5.62 15.85 -10.02
C GLY A 77 6.08 14.50 -9.47
N GLY A 78 5.79 13.38 -10.14
CA GLY A 78 6.31 12.07 -9.75
C GLY A 78 7.73 11.83 -10.26
N ASN A 79 8.56 11.21 -9.42
CA ASN A 79 9.93 10.83 -9.70
C ASN A 79 10.17 9.36 -9.27
N SER A 80 9.99 8.42 -10.20
CA SER A 80 10.18 6.98 -9.94
C SER A 80 11.61 6.59 -9.55
N SER A 81 12.60 7.48 -9.77
CA SER A 81 13.99 7.26 -9.36
C SER A 81 14.23 7.58 -7.87
N ALA A 82 13.28 8.26 -7.20
CA ALA A 82 13.33 8.50 -5.76
C ALA A 82 12.84 7.30 -4.93
N LEU A 83 12.25 6.29 -5.57
CA LEU A 83 11.80 5.06 -4.92
C LEU A 83 13.01 4.22 -4.47
N SER A 84 12.95 3.69 -3.26
CA SER A 84 13.94 2.72 -2.80
C SER A 84 13.87 1.42 -3.62
N PRO A 85 14.94 0.62 -3.67
CA PRO A 85 14.93 -0.66 -4.38
C PRO A 85 13.79 -1.59 -3.91
N PHE A 86 13.55 -1.66 -2.60
CA PHE A 86 12.48 -2.50 -2.05
C PHE A 86 11.07 -1.94 -2.37
N ALA A 87 10.89 -0.62 -2.38
CA ALA A 87 9.63 -0.01 -2.82
C ALA A 87 9.33 -0.32 -4.30
N ARG A 88 10.33 -0.22 -5.19
CA ARG A 88 10.20 -0.61 -6.60
C ARG A 88 9.82 -2.07 -6.75
N ALA A 89 10.54 -2.96 -6.06
CA ALA A 89 10.27 -4.40 -6.12
C ALA A 89 8.87 -4.76 -5.56
N THR A 90 8.38 -4.03 -4.55
CA THR A 90 7.00 -4.17 -4.04
C THR A 90 6.00 -3.86 -5.16
N ILE A 91 6.16 -2.71 -5.82
CA ILE A 91 5.24 -2.26 -6.89
C ILE A 91 5.29 -3.24 -8.07
N GLU A 92 6.48 -3.71 -8.45
CA GLU A 92 6.68 -4.71 -9.50
C GLU A 92 5.97 -6.03 -9.18
N SER A 93 6.10 -6.55 -7.97
CA SER A 93 5.40 -7.77 -7.54
C SER A 93 3.88 -7.62 -7.64
N VAL A 94 3.35 -6.49 -7.17
CA VAL A 94 1.93 -6.18 -7.25
C VAL A 94 1.47 -6.03 -8.70
N VAL A 95 2.24 -5.37 -9.55
CA VAL A 95 1.93 -5.25 -11.00
C VAL A 95 1.97 -6.62 -11.68
N ASN A 96 2.95 -7.47 -11.37
CA ASN A 96 3.05 -8.81 -11.95
C ASN A 96 1.84 -9.67 -11.58
N PHE A 97 1.32 -9.52 -10.37
CA PHE A 97 0.16 -10.27 -9.89
C PHE A 97 -1.18 -9.73 -10.40
N TYR A 98 -1.40 -8.42 -10.30
CA TYR A 98 -2.70 -7.78 -10.58
C TYR A 98 -2.79 -7.10 -11.94
N GLY A 99 -1.67 -6.85 -12.62
CA GLY A 99 -1.61 -5.99 -13.80
C GLY A 99 -2.41 -6.49 -15.01
N SER A 100 -2.63 -7.80 -15.11
CA SER A 100 -3.45 -8.43 -16.15
C SER A 100 -4.96 -8.29 -15.92
N LEU A 101 -5.40 -8.04 -14.68
CA LEU A 101 -6.81 -7.87 -14.33
C LEU A 101 -7.37 -6.56 -14.87
N THR A 102 -8.65 -6.50 -15.17
CA THR A 102 -9.34 -5.29 -15.60
C THR A 102 -9.52 -4.31 -14.44
N SER A 103 -9.72 -3.03 -14.76
CA SER A 103 -10.00 -2.00 -13.75
C SER A 103 -11.30 -2.24 -12.98
N ALA A 104 -12.25 -3.01 -13.55
CA ALA A 104 -13.47 -3.44 -12.90
C ALA A 104 -13.19 -4.55 -11.87
N GLU A 105 -12.47 -5.61 -12.26
CA GLU A 105 -12.06 -6.68 -11.34
C GLU A 105 -11.25 -6.14 -10.16
N LEU A 106 -10.28 -5.25 -10.43
CA LEU A 106 -9.52 -4.59 -9.38
C LEU A 106 -10.39 -3.73 -8.46
N SER A 107 -11.41 -3.07 -9.01
CA SER A 107 -12.37 -2.31 -8.21
C SER A 107 -13.15 -3.22 -7.28
N ASP A 108 -13.70 -4.32 -7.79
CA ASP A 108 -14.51 -5.26 -7.02
C ASP A 108 -13.68 -5.90 -5.88
N MET A 109 -12.44 -6.27 -6.17
CA MET A 109 -11.51 -6.82 -5.17
C MET A 109 -11.11 -5.80 -4.09
N SER A 110 -11.16 -4.50 -4.38
CA SER A 110 -10.72 -3.44 -3.45
C SER A 110 -11.78 -3.00 -2.44
N HIS A 111 -12.99 -3.55 -2.47
CA HIS A 111 -14.07 -3.24 -1.52
C HIS A 111 -13.95 -4.06 -0.22
N GLY A 112 -12.73 -4.19 0.30
CA GLY A 112 -12.42 -4.91 1.53
C GLY A 112 -12.78 -4.15 2.81
N ARG A 113 -12.33 -4.66 3.95
CA ARG A 113 -12.69 -4.18 5.30
C ARG A 113 -12.33 -2.71 5.48
N ALA A 114 -11.12 -2.29 5.09
CA ALA A 114 -10.69 -0.90 5.24
C ALA A 114 -11.55 0.08 4.43
N TRP A 115 -11.96 -0.31 3.23
CA TRP A 115 -12.86 0.50 2.40
C TRP A 115 -14.28 0.53 2.96
N GLN A 116 -14.80 -0.61 3.43
CA GLN A 116 -16.13 -0.71 4.02
C GLN A 116 -16.24 0.10 5.32
N GLU A 117 -15.25 0.00 6.19
CA GLU A 117 -15.18 0.74 7.46
C GLU A 117 -15.15 2.25 7.22
N ALA A 118 -14.28 2.74 6.33
CA ALA A 118 -14.22 4.16 5.99
C ALA A 118 -15.55 4.68 5.39
N ARG A 119 -16.32 3.79 4.74
CA ARG A 119 -17.65 4.14 4.22
C ARG A 119 -18.73 4.10 5.27
N SER A 120 -18.68 3.21 6.27
CA SER A 120 -19.64 3.06 7.39
C SER A 120 -21.11 3.40 7.07
N ASN A 121 -21.46 4.69 7.09
CA ASN A 121 -22.82 5.24 6.90
C ASN A 121 -23.13 5.75 5.47
N ALA A 122 -22.18 5.66 4.53
CA ALA A 122 -22.35 6.13 3.17
C ALA A 122 -23.22 5.15 2.37
N VAL A 123 -24.27 5.66 1.73
CA VAL A 123 -25.13 4.87 0.85
C VAL A 123 -24.30 4.25 -0.28
N ARG A 124 -24.64 3.01 -0.68
CA ARG A 124 -23.96 2.32 -1.77
C ARG A 124 -24.02 3.19 -3.04
N GLY A 125 -22.87 3.38 -3.68
CA GLY A 125 -22.75 4.15 -4.92
C GLY A 125 -22.65 5.67 -4.73
N THR A 126 -22.80 6.22 -3.52
CA THR A 126 -22.62 7.65 -3.29
C THR A 126 -21.15 8.01 -3.07
N HIS A 127 -20.81 9.27 -3.35
CA HIS A 127 -19.51 9.83 -3.04
C HIS A 127 -19.20 9.70 -1.55
N CYS A 128 -17.96 9.34 -1.23
CA CYS A 128 -17.40 9.30 0.12
C CYS A 128 -15.92 9.60 0.01
N SER A 129 -15.45 10.58 0.79
CA SER A 129 -14.05 11.02 0.83
C SER A 129 -13.39 10.72 2.17
N SER A 130 -13.99 9.85 2.99
CA SER A 130 -13.37 9.39 4.24
C SER A 130 -12.07 8.66 3.93
N ALA A 131 -11.01 8.98 4.68
CA ALA A 131 -9.73 8.30 4.58
C ALA A 131 -9.82 6.85 5.09
N LEU A 132 -9.09 5.94 4.46
CA LEU A 132 -8.91 4.56 4.91
C LEU A 132 -7.95 4.52 6.10
N SER A 133 -8.25 3.66 7.07
CA SER A 133 -7.35 3.36 8.18
C SER A 133 -6.18 2.50 7.71
N MET A 134 -4.94 2.98 7.89
CA MET A 134 -3.72 2.22 7.62
C MET A 134 -3.65 0.94 8.46
N THR A 135 -4.12 1.01 9.71
CA THR A 135 -4.18 -0.15 10.61
C THR A 135 -5.12 -1.22 10.05
N THR A 136 -6.32 -0.83 9.64
CA THR A 136 -7.29 -1.78 9.06
C THR A 136 -6.78 -2.37 7.75
N MET A 137 -6.16 -1.57 6.88
CA MET A 137 -5.53 -2.07 5.65
C MET A 137 -4.43 -3.10 5.94
N ARG A 138 -3.56 -2.81 6.91
CA ARG A 138 -2.48 -3.74 7.30
C ARG A 138 -3.06 -5.06 7.79
N GLU A 139 -4.05 -5.03 8.68
CA GLU A 139 -4.69 -6.24 9.20
C GLU A 139 -5.37 -7.05 8.08
N GLU A 140 -6.14 -6.39 7.22
CA GLU A 140 -6.82 -7.03 6.09
C GLU A 140 -5.84 -7.76 5.15
N PHE A 141 -4.75 -7.10 4.76
CA PHE A 141 -3.77 -7.73 3.86
C PHE A 141 -2.92 -8.80 4.58
N THR A 142 -2.72 -8.68 5.89
CA THR A 142 -2.08 -9.72 6.70
C THR A 142 -2.97 -10.97 6.77
N GLU A 143 -4.28 -10.81 6.93
CA GLU A 143 -5.25 -11.92 6.87
C GLU A 143 -5.25 -12.58 5.48
N LEU A 144 -5.18 -11.79 4.40
CA LEU A 144 -5.07 -12.32 3.03
C LEU A 144 -3.81 -13.18 2.87
N LEU A 145 -2.67 -12.73 3.41
CA LEU A 145 -1.41 -13.48 3.40
C LEU A 145 -1.54 -14.85 4.11
N GLN A 146 -2.35 -14.93 5.16
CA GLN A 146 -2.57 -16.16 5.94
C GLN A 146 -3.67 -17.05 5.39
N SER A 147 -4.53 -16.53 4.51
CA SER A 147 -5.73 -17.21 4.02
C SER A 147 -5.48 -18.39 3.08
N GLY A 148 -4.24 -18.61 2.64
CA GLY A 148 -3.87 -19.68 1.70
C GLY A 148 -4.28 -19.43 0.24
N HIS A 149 -4.90 -18.29 -0.06
CA HIS A 149 -5.14 -17.85 -1.43
C HIS A 149 -3.83 -17.44 -2.11
N SER A 150 -3.84 -17.43 -3.44
CA SER A 150 -2.73 -16.86 -4.20
C SER A 150 -2.64 -15.36 -3.92
N VAL A 151 -1.44 -14.91 -3.57
CA VAL A 151 -1.10 -13.52 -3.24
C VAL A 151 0.19 -13.15 -3.98
N PRO A 152 0.52 -11.85 -4.15
CA PRO A 152 1.79 -11.46 -4.73
C PRO A 152 2.97 -11.97 -3.88
N ASP A 153 4.08 -12.28 -4.55
CA ASP A 153 5.29 -12.71 -3.87
C ASP A 153 5.96 -11.53 -3.16
N SER A 154 6.29 -11.69 -1.87
CA SER A 154 7.04 -10.66 -1.16
C SER A 154 8.43 -10.49 -1.78
N PRO A 155 8.87 -9.26 -2.10
CA PRO A 155 10.22 -9.03 -2.59
C PRO A 155 11.26 -9.51 -1.58
N SER A 156 12.38 -10.03 -2.09
CA SER A 156 13.55 -10.26 -1.24
C SER A 156 14.09 -8.92 -0.74
N LEU A 157 14.40 -8.82 0.55
CA LEU A 157 15.09 -7.65 1.08
C LEU A 157 16.45 -7.55 0.39
N PRO A 158 16.82 -6.39 -0.17
CA PRO A 158 18.06 -6.25 -0.95
C PRO A 158 19.35 -6.39 -0.12
N ASP A 159 19.28 -6.80 1.15
CA ASP A 159 20.46 -6.84 2.02
C ASP A 159 20.31 -7.78 3.23
N VAL A 160 19.89 -9.03 3.01
CA VAL A 160 19.85 -10.03 4.10
C VAL A 160 21.27 -10.35 4.61
N ASP A 161 22.30 -10.11 3.78
CA ASP A 161 23.70 -10.39 4.09
C ASP A 161 24.32 -9.38 5.07
N HIS A 162 23.74 -8.18 5.20
CA HIS A 162 24.17 -7.15 6.17
C HIS A 162 23.24 -7.03 7.38
N LEU A 163 22.19 -7.85 7.48
CA LEU A 163 21.45 -7.95 8.73
C LEU A 163 22.38 -8.50 9.82
N PRO A 164 22.32 -7.95 11.05
CA PRO A 164 22.98 -8.57 12.18
C PRO A 164 22.50 -10.02 12.28
N SER A 165 23.40 -10.91 12.72
CA SER A 165 23.01 -12.32 12.89
C SER A 165 21.76 -12.42 13.76
N PHE A 166 20.99 -13.49 13.58
CA PHE A 166 19.79 -13.71 14.39
C PHE A 166 20.09 -13.62 15.89
N ASP A 167 21.25 -14.16 16.32
CA ASP A 167 21.71 -14.05 17.70
C ASP A 167 21.93 -12.61 18.16
N HIS A 168 22.48 -11.76 17.28
CA HIS A 168 22.68 -10.35 17.58
C HIS A 168 21.35 -9.59 17.67
N LEU A 169 20.44 -9.82 16.72
CA LEU A 169 19.08 -9.25 16.76
C LEU A 169 18.33 -9.66 18.02
N LEU A 170 18.42 -10.94 18.41
CA LEU A 170 17.78 -11.47 19.61
C LEU A 170 18.39 -10.86 20.88
N ALA A 171 19.72 -10.71 20.93
CA ALA A 171 20.39 -10.04 22.04
C ALA A 171 19.94 -8.57 22.18
N THR A 172 19.90 -7.82 21.08
CA THR A 172 19.40 -6.43 21.08
C THR A 172 17.93 -6.36 21.50
N ALA A 173 17.09 -7.29 21.05
CA ALA A 173 15.69 -7.35 21.45
C ALA A 173 15.53 -7.59 22.96
N HIS A 174 16.32 -8.50 23.54
CA HIS A 174 16.35 -8.74 24.99
C HIS A 174 16.86 -7.52 25.77
N GLU A 175 17.85 -6.80 25.26
CA GLU A 175 18.34 -5.56 25.88
C GLU A 175 17.25 -4.48 25.91
N VAL A 176 16.57 -4.25 24.78
CA VAL A 176 15.43 -3.33 24.70
C VAL A 176 14.29 -3.80 25.60
N GLU A 177 13.95 -5.08 25.60
CA GLU A 177 12.92 -5.63 26.47
C GLU A 177 13.27 -5.39 27.95
N ALA A 178 14.51 -5.64 28.37
CA ALA A 178 14.97 -5.40 29.74
C ALA A 178 14.96 -3.91 30.12
N GLU A 179 15.35 -3.03 29.20
CA GLU A 179 15.31 -1.58 29.39
C GLU A 179 13.87 -1.07 29.60
N TRP A 180 12.94 -1.57 28.78
CA TRP A 180 11.54 -1.13 28.79
C TRP A 180 10.64 -1.93 29.73
N HIS A 181 11.13 -3.03 30.32
CA HIS A 181 10.36 -3.97 31.15
C HIS A 181 9.65 -3.27 32.31
N ASN A 182 10.38 -2.46 33.09
CA ASN A 182 9.81 -1.73 34.23
C ASN A 182 8.74 -0.72 33.79
N THR A 183 8.98 -0.01 32.69
CA THR A 183 8.05 0.98 32.14
C THR A 183 6.76 0.32 31.66
N LEU A 184 6.86 -0.80 30.93
CA LEU A 184 5.71 -1.54 30.44
C LEU A 184 4.93 -2.21 31.59
N SER A 185 5.62 -2.75 32.60
CA SER A 185 4.97 -3.35 33.77
C SER A 185 4.16 -2.32 34.57
N LEU A 186 4.69 -1.11 34.75
CA LEU A 186 3.97 -0.02 35.41
C LEU A 186 2.73 0.46 34.63
N LEU A 187 2.75 0.36 33.30
CA LEU A 187 1.62 0.70 32.45
C LEU A 187 0.55 -0.41 32.42
N ALA A 188 0.94 -1.66 32.64
CA ALA A 188 0.03 -2.81 32.67
C ALA A 188 -0.83 -2.88 33.95
N ASP A 189 -0.34 -2.33 35.06
CA ASP A 189 -1.01 -2.32 36.37
C ASP A 189 -1.93 -1.10 36.60
N ARG A 190 -2.25 -0.33 35.55
CA ARG A 190 -3.17 0.82 35.58
C ARG A 190 -4.44 0.56 34.77
#